data_AF-A0A914RD41-F1
#
_entry.id   AF-A0A914RD41-F1
#
_cell.length_a   1.000
_cell.length_b   1.000
_cell.length_c   1.000
_cell.angle_alpha   90.00
_cell.angle_beta   90.00
_cell.angle_gamma   90.00
#
_symmetry.space_group_name_H-M   'P 1'
#
loop_
_entity.id
_entity.type
_entity.pdbx_description
1 polymer ?
#
loop_
_entity_poly.entity_id
_entity_poly.type
_entity_poly.pdbx_seq_one_letter_code
_entity_poly.pdbx_strand_id
1 'polypeptide(L)'
;MFYWFVESQGNPDSDPVALWLNGGPGCSSIGGAFEELGPFYVNRDSHSLYENPYAWNKAANVLFLESPVGVGFSYITTDPNGFVVGDDAVAAMNYHAMNDFFSRVHPKYQNRTFFITGESYGGVYLPTLARLIVRGIYNDTFINPNFQVNIELLRIILKLFTM
;
A
#
# COMPACT_ATOMS: atom_id res chain seq x y z
N MET A 1 -10.33 -5.14 4.00
CA MET A 1 -8.90 -5.54 3.97
C MET A 1 -8.22 -4.97 5.19
N PHE A 2 -7.30 -5.71 5.79
CA PHE A 2 -6.47 -5.21 6.87
C PHE A 2 -5.43 -4.23 6.33
N TYR A 3 -5.17 -3.18 7.09
CA TYR A 3 -4.10 -2.24 6.82
C TYR A 3 -3.41 -1.84 8.13
N TRP A 4 -2.15 -1.45 8.02
CA TRP A 4 -1.46 -0.69 9.04
C TRP A 4 -1.00 0.65 8.46
N PHE A 5 -1.46 1.75 9.04
CA PHE A 5 -1.14 3.11 8.59
C PHE A 5 -0.25 3.79 9.61
N VAL A 6 0.87 4.33 9.13
CA VAL A 6 1.86 5.02 9.95
C VAL A 6 2.01 6.43 9.43
N GLU A 7 1.63 7.41 10.24
CA GLU A 7 1.72 8.82 9.89
C GLU A 7 3.19 9.28 9.75
N SER A 8 3.38 10.34 8.97
CA SER A 8 4.70 10.95 8.78
C SER A 8 5.24 11.51 10.11
N GLN A 9 6.54 11.31 10.36
CA GLN A 9 7.28 11.95 11.45
C GLN A 9 7.65 13.41 11.14
N GLY A 10 7.53 13.83 9.87
CA GLY A 10 7.73 15.20 9.42
C GLY A 10 6.50 16.06 9.70
N ASN A 11 5.68 16.27 8.67
CA ASN A 11 4.40 16.94 8.80
C ASN A 11 3.28 16.04 8.24
N PRO A 12 2.65 15.20 9.07
CA PRO A 12 1.65 14.24 8.60
C PRO A 12 0.43 14.90 7.94
N ASP A 13 0.16 16.17 8.26
CA ASP A 13 -0.92 16.94 7.67
C ASP A 13 -0.58 17.50 6.28
N SER A 14 0.68 17.55 5.84
CA SER A 14 1.05 18.02 4.49
C SER A 14 1.74 16.96 3.63
N ASP A 15 2.42 16.02 4.27
CA ASP A 15 3.23 15.01 3.62
C ASP A 15 2.37 14.03 2.79
N PRO A 16 2.93 13.44 1.72
CA PRO A 16 2.19 12.56 0.83
C PRO A 16 1.70 11.29 1.54
N VAL A 17 0.71 10.63 0.95
CA VAL A 17 0.35 9.26 1.29
C VAL A 17 1.06 8.31 0.31
N ALA A 18 1.74 7.30 0.83
CA ALA A 18 2.36 6.23 0.05
C ALA A 18 1.71 4.89 0.41
N LEU A 19 1.02 4.28 -0.56
CA LEU A 19 0.58 2.89 -0.45
C LEU A 19 1.78 1.96 -0.66
N TRP A 20 1.94 0.96 0.18
CA TRP A 20 2.90 -0.14 0.04
C TRP A 20 2.19 -1.48 -0.12
N LEU A 21 2.60 -2.25 -1.14
CA LEU A 21 2.14 -3.60 -1.42
C LEU A 21 3.32 -4.57 -1.60
N ASN A 22 3.48 -5.54 -0.72
CA ASN A 22 4.35 -6.69 -1.01
C ASN A 22 3.70 -7.60 -2.08
N GLY A 23 4.54 -8.42 -2.71
CA GLY A 23 4.15 -9.28 -3.84
C GLY A 23 3.74 -10.71 -3.45
N GLY A 24 4.49 -11.70 -3.95
CA GLY A 24 4.23 -13.13 -3.78
C GLY A 24 3.88 -13.82 -5.11
N PRO A 25 2.61 -13.82 -5.56
CA PRO A 25 1.41 -13.21 -4.95
C PRO A 25 1.02 -13.85 -3.61
N GLY A 26 0.49 -13.06 -2.68
CA GLY A 26 -0.03 -13.54 -1.39
C GLY A 26 0.86 -13.28 -0.17
N CYS A 27 1.96 -12.54 -0.33
CA CYS A 27 2.81 -12.13 0.79
C CYS A 27 2.18 -10.94 1.53
N SER A 28 2.33 -10.92 2.86
CA SER A 28 1.82 -9.83 3.70
C SER A 28 2.64 -8.56 3.53
N SER A 29 1.94 -7.43 3.38
CA SER A 29 2.56 -6.10 3.41
C SER A 29 3.06 -5.68 4.79
N ILE A 30 2.66 -6.41 5.84
CA ILE A 30 3.18 -6.23 7.20
C ILE A 30 4.61 -6.79 7.32
N GLY A 31 4.98 -7.74 6.46
CA GLY A 31 6.38 -8.12 6.24
C GLY A 31 7.22 -6.88 5.87
N GLY A 32 6.85 -6.14 4.83
CA GLY A 32 7.57 -4.92 4.45
C GLY A 32 7.54 -3.81 5.50
N ALA A 33 6.50 -3.77 6.34
CA ALA A 33 6.44 -2.86 7.47
C ALA A 33 7.50 -3.16 8.54
N PHE A 34 7.77 -4.43 8.82
CA PHE A 34 8.65 -4.85 9.91
C PHE A 34 10.03 -5.35 9.48
N GLU A 35 10.24 -5.58 8.18
CA GLU A 35 11.48 -6.17 7.64
C GLU A 35 12.17 -5.25 6.62
N GLU A 36 11.49 -4.21 6.13
CA GLU A 36 12.01 -3.36 5.05
C GLU A 36 12.03 -1.87 5.44
N LEU A 37 10.88 -1.20 5.35
CA LEU A 37 10.81 0.27 5.26
C LEU A 37 9.88 0.93 6.28
N GLY A 38 9.18 0.15 7.10
CA GLY A 38 8.35 0.70 8.16
C GLY A 38 9.15 1.26 9.34
N PRO A 39 8.44 1.80 10.35
CA PRO A 39 9.05 2.56 11.45
C PRO A 39 9.92 1.72 12.38
N PHE A 40 9.71 0.40 12.40
CA PHE A 40 10.35 -0.50 13.35
C PHE A 40 10.76 -1.81 12.68
N TYR A 41 11.85 -2.38 13.17
CA TYR A 41 12.22 -3.76 12.93
C TYR A 41 11.93 -4.61 14.17
N VAL A 42 11.70 -5.92 13.96
CA VAL A 42 11.51 -6.88 15.07
C VAL A 42 12.88 -7.35 15.57
N ASN A 43 13.11 -7.30 16.88
CA ASN A 43 14.32 -7.85 17.48
C ASN A 43 14.33 -9.38 17.42
N ARG A 44 15.53 -9.97 17.57
CA ARG A 44 15.71 -11.44 17.62
C ARG A 44 14.96 -12.13 18.75
N ASP A 45 14.58 -11.38 19.79
CA ASP A 45 13.76 -11.91 20.89
C ASP A 45 12.30 -12.14 20.47
N SER A 46 11.87 -11.63 19.31
CA SER A 46 10.49 -11.65 18.81
C SER A 46 9.45 -11.00 19.74
N HIS A 47 9.90 -10.23 20.73
CA HIS A 47 9.04 -9.58 21.72
C HIS A 47 9.25 -8.06 21.80
N SER A 48 10.36 -7.55 21.25
CA SER A 48 10.64 -6.11 21.23
C SER A 48 10.87 -5.59 19.81
N LEU A 49 10.70 -4.29 19.66
CA LEU A 49 10.91 -3.55 18.42
C LEU A 49 12.08 -2.58 18.59
N TYR A 50 12.81 -2.31 17.50
CA TYR A 50 13.78 -1.21 17.46
C TYR A 50 13.49 -0.30 16.27
N GLU A 51 13.77 0.99 16.43
CA GLU A 51 13.47 2.00 15.41
C GLU A 51 14.29 1.77 14.13
N ASN A 52 13.63 1.92 12.99
CA ASN A 52 14.29 2.00 11.69
C ASN A 52 14.70 3.46 11.41
N PRO A 53 16.00 3.80 11.44
CA PRO A 53 16.45 5.18 11.20
C PRO A 53 16.19 5.65 9.77
N TYR A 54 15.92 4.74 8.83
CA TYR A 54 15.64 5.01 7.41
C TYR A 54 14.18 4.74 7.03
N ALA A 55 13.28 4.69 8.02
CA ALA A 55 11.86 4.45 7.79
C ALA A 55 11.27 5.45 6.78
N TRP A 56 10.46 4.96 5.85
CA TRP A 56 9.80 5.82 4.87
C TRP A 56 8.79 6.77 5.51
N ASN A 57 8.28 6.42 6.70
CA ASN A 57 7.43 7.33 7.44
C ASN A 57 8.15 8.57 7.99
N LYS A 58 9.46 8.74 7.74
CA LYS A 58 10.16 10.01 7.95
C LYS A 58 9.83 11.07 6.88
N ALA A 59 9.26 10.68 5.75
CA ALA A 59 8.96 11.57 4.63
C ALA A 59 7.54 11.43 4.06
N ALA A 60 6.75 10.47 4.53
CA ALA A 60 5.41 10.20 4.02
C ALA A 60 4.51 9.57 5.10
N ASN A 61 3.21 9.67 4.89
CA ASN A 61 2.25 8.81 5.57
C ASN A 61 2.20 7.47 4.84
N VAL A 62 2.65 6.38 5.45
CA VAL A 62 2.80 5.08 4.78
C VAL A 62 1.66 4.14 5.14
N LEU A 63 0.99 3.61 4.12
CA LEU A 63 -0.12 2.67 4.22
C LEU A 63 0.33 1.28 3.77
N PHE A 64 0.52 0.37 4.71
CA PHE A 64 0.79 -1.04 4.44
C PHE A 64 -0.54 -1.78 4.31
N LEU A 65 -0.90 -2.21 3.11
CA LEU A 65 -2.19 -2.87 2.84
C LEU A 65 -1.97 -4.36 2.56
N GLU A 66 -2.61 -5.24 3.32
CA GLU A 66 -2.56 -6.68 3.02
C GLU A 66 -3.58 -7.04 1.94
N SER A 67 -3.05 -7.42 0.78
CA SER A 67 -3.82 -7.71 -0.43
C SER A 67 -3.28 -8.96 -1.13
N PRO A 68 -4.14 -9.80 -1.74
CA PRO A 68 -5.61 -9.72 -1.74
C PRO A 68 -6.23 -10.24 -0.43
N VAL A 69 -7.56 -10.41 -0.41
CA VAL A 69 -8.23 -11.16 0.67
C VAL A 69 -7.62 -12.55 0.81
N GLY A 70 -7.47 -13.01 2.06
CA GLY A 70 -6.76 -14.24 2.41
C GLY A 70 -5.29 -14.02 2.81
N VAL A 71 -4.71 -12.85 2.52
CA VAL A 71 -3.33 -12.51 2.93
C VAL A 71 -3.31 -11.98 4.35
N GLY A 72 -2.51 -12.62 5.21
CA GLY A 72 -2.29 -12.20 6.60
C GLY A 72 -3.59 -12.06 7.38
N PHE A 73 -3.91 -10.83 7.79
CA PHE A 73 -5.12 -10.50 8.53
C PHE A 73 -6.29 -10.03 7.63
N SER A 74 -6.12 -9.98 6.31
CA SER A 74 -7.23 -9.70 5.38
C SER A 74 -8.10 -10.95 5.19
N TYR A 75 -9.39 -10.86 5.53
CA TYR A 75 -10.34 -11.97 5.39
C TYR A 75 -11.70 -11.53 4.82
N ILE A 76 -12.49 -12.50 4.39
CA ILE A 76 -13.87 -12.34 3.93
C ILE A 76 -14.84 -12.80 5.02
N THR A 77 -15.92 -12.05 5.23
CA THR A 77 -16.94 -12.35 6.25
C THR A 77 -18.19 -13.03 5.69
N THR A 78 -18.43 -12.90 4.39
CA THR A 78 -19.71 -13.28 3.76
C THR A 78 -19.68 -14.65 3.09
N ASP A 79 -18.64 -14.96 2.33
CA ASP A 79 -18.46 -16.28 1.69
C ASP A 79 -16.97 -16.68 1.70
N PRO A 80 -16.55 -17.57 2.61
CA PRO A 80 -15.16 -18.05 2.69
C PRO A 80 -14.64 -18.74 1.43
N ASN A 81 -15.52 -19.24 0.55
CA ASN A 81 -15.15 -19.96 -0.67
C ASN A 81 -15.38 -19.13 -1.94
N GLY A 82 -15.97 -17.94 -1.82
CA GLY A 82 -16.40 -17.10 -2.93
C GLY A 82 -15.36 -16.10 -3.42
N PHE A 83 -14.09 -16.23 -3.02
CA PHE A 83 -13.08 -15.25 -3.42
C PHE A 83 -12.57 -15.51 -4.84
N VAL A 84 -12.74 -14.52 -5.71
CA VAL A 84 -12.15 -14.50 -7.05
C VAL A 84 -10.75 -13.91 -6.94
N VAL A 85 -9.75 -14.71 -7.28
CA VAL A 85 -8.35 -14.29 -7.36
C VAL A 85 -7.90 -14.21 -8.82
N GLY A 86 -7.20 -13.13 -9.15
CA GLY A 86 -6.71 -12.82 -10.49
C GLY A 86 -6.41 -11.33 -10.61
N ASP A 87 -5.50 -10.95 -11.50
CA ASP A 87 -4.93 -9.59 -11.51
C ASP A 87 -5.99 -8.48 -11.60
N ASP A 88 -7.00 -8.64 -12.46
CA ASP A 88 -8.09 -7.66 -12.58
C ASP A 88 -8.97 -7.60 -11.33
N ALA A 89 -9.24 -8.75 -10.70
CA ALA A 89 -10.02 -8.80 -9.46
C ALA A 89 -9.25 -8.14 -8.30
N VAL A 90 -7.96 -8.44 -8.15
CA VAL A 90 -7.10 -7.84 -7.12
C VAL A 90 -6.95 -6.33 -7.34
N ALA A 91 -6.78 -5.89 -8.58
CA ALA A 91 -6.75 -4.46 -8.90
C ALA A 91 -8.05 -3.75 -8.50
N ALA A 92 -9.21 -4.36 -8.79
CA ALA A 92 -10.51 -3.80 -8.38
C ALA A 92 -10.66 -3.75 -6.85
N MET A 93 -10.25 -4.80 -6.12
CA MET A 93 -10.28 -4.81 -4.66
C MET A 93 -9.41 -3.70 -4.06
N ASN A 94 -8.18 -3.56 -4.55
CA ASN A 94 -7.26 -2.50 -4.13
C ASN A 94 -7.81 -1.10 -4.44
N TYR A 95 -8.41 -0.94 -5.62
CA TYR A 95 -9.07 0.31 -6.01
C TYR A 95 -10.19 0.70 -5.03
N HIS A 96 -11.06 -0.27 -4.68
CA HIS A 96 -12.12 -0.05 -3.69
C HIS A 96 -11.55 0.26 -2.30
N ALA A 97 -10.52 -0.46 -1.86
CA ALA A 97 -9.86 -0.20 -0.58
C ALA A 97 -9.27 1.22 -0.52
N MET A 98 -8.69 1.71 -1.60
CA MET A 98 -8.15 3.08 -1.65
C MET A 98 -9.24 4.15 -1.65
N ASN A 99 -10.34 3.93 -2.37
CA ASN A 99 -11.50 4.83 -2.30
C ASN A 99 -12.09 4.88 -0.89
N ASP A 100 -12.20 3.72 -0.24
CA ASP A 100 -12.71 3.60 1.14
C ASP A 100 -11.76 4.28 2.15
N PHE A 101 -10.45 4.12 1.97
CA PHE A 101 -9.43 4.81 2.74
C PHE A 101 -9.61 6.34 2.66
N PHE A 102 -9.67 6.91 1.45
CA PHE A 102 -9.75 8.36 1.29
C PHE A 102 -11.13 8.97 1.55
N SER A 103 -12.22 8.22 1.42
CA SER A 103 -13.58 8.76 1.59
C SER A 103 -14.16 8.54 2.98
N ARG A 104 -13.91 7.37 3.59
CA ARG A 104 -14.58 6.95 4.82
C ARG A 104 -13.65 6.82 6.01
N VAL A 105 -12.50 6.17 5.83
CA VAL A 105 -11.60 5.85 6.96
C VAL A 105 -10.75 7.05 7.34
N HIS A 106 -10.21 7.75 6.34
CA HIS A 106 -9.18 8.78 6.48
C HIS A 106 -9.46 10.00 5.57
N PRO A 107 -10.65 10.64 5.68
CA PRO A 107 -11.05 11.73 4.78
C PRO A 107 -10.12 12.94 4.79
N LYS A 108 -9.35 13.15 5.87
CA LYS A 108 -8.35 14.23 5.95
C LYS A 108 -7.24 14.11 4.88
N TYR A 109 -7.03 12.92 4.31
CA TYR A 109 -6.04 12.66 3.27
C TYR A 109 -6.60 12.70 1.85
N GLN A 110 -7.90 12.93 1.65
CA GLN A 110 -8.55 12.87 0.34
C GLN A 110 -7.87 13.74 -0.73
N ASN A 111 -7.31 14.89 -0.34
CA ASN A 111 -6.64 15.81 -1.26
C ASN A 111 -5.11 15.75 -1.17
N ARG A 112 -4.54 14.72 -0.52
CA ARG A 112 -3.08 14.60 -0.38
C ARG A 112 -2.47 14.00 -1.63
N THR A 113 -1.26 14.46 -1.96
CA THR A 113 -0.44 13.79 -2.96
C THR A 113 -0.34 12.31 -2.61
N PHE A 114 -0.65 11.46 -3.58
CA PHE A 114 -0.78 10.02 -3.38
C PHE A 114 0.13 9.26 -4.34
N PHE A 115 0.90 8.33 -3.80
CA PHE A 115 1.76 7.41 -4.56
C PHE A 115 1.37 5.96 -4.26
N ILE A 116 1.54 5.10 -5.25
CA ILE A 116 1.51 3.65 -5.06
C ILE A 116 2.92 3.09 -5.23
N THR A 117 3.32 2.22 -4.31
CA THR A 117 4.64 1.61 -4.22
C THR A 117 4.50 0.16 -3.75
N GLY A 118 5.53 -0.64 -3.92
CA GLY A 118 5.47 -2.07 -3.60
C GLY A 118 6.64 -2.83 -4.21
N GLU A 119 6.65 -4.14 -4.09
CA GLU A 119 7.78 -4.97 -4.52
C GLU A 119 7.38 -6.33 -5.10
N SER A 120 8.31 -7.01 -5.77
CA SER A 120 8.11 -8.36 -6.32
C SER A 120 6.89 -8.40 -7.26
N TYR A 121 5.89 -9.26 -7.03
CA TYR A 121 4.62 -9.29 -7.77
C TYR A 121 3.82 -7.98 -7.67
N GLY A 122 4.21 -7.05 -6.79
CA GLY A 122 3.83 -5.64 -6.85
C GLY A 122 4.08 -5.00 -8.21
N GLY A 123 5.04 -5.50 -9.00
CA GLY A 123 5.22 -5.12 -10.40
C GLY A 123 4.01 -5.38 -11.30
N VAL A 124 3.09 -6.27 -10.91
CA VAL A 124 1.78 -6.51 -11.55
C VAL A 124 0.68 -5.72 -10.86
N TYR A 125 0.66 -5.70 -9.52
CA TYR A 125 -0.36 -4.99 -8.74
C TYR A 125 -0.37 -3.49 -8.99
N LEU A 126 0.80 -2.84 -9.03
CA LEU A 126 0.89 -1.39 -9.12
C LEU A 126 0.42 -0.87 -10.50
N PRO A 127 0.86 -1.40 -11.65
CA PRO A 127 0.40 -0.89 -12.94
C PRO A 127 -1.10 -1.16 -13.19
N THR A 128 -1.61 -2.32 -12.76
CA THR A 128 -3.03 -2.66 -12.90
C THR A 128 -3.91 -1.76 -12.03
N LEU A 129 -3.50 -1.47 -10.79
CA LEU A 129 -4.15 -0.50 -9.91
C LEU A 129 -4.05 0.93 -10.45
N ALA A 130 -2.87 1.38 -10.89
CA ALA A 130 -2.67 2.70 -11.47
C ALA A 130 -3.62 2.95 -12.65
N ARG A 131 -3.78 1.95 -13.52
CA ARG A 131 -4.73 2.01 -14.65
C ARG A 131 -6.16 2.30 -14.16
N LEU A 132 -6.61 1.66 -13.09
CA LEU A 132 -7.94 1.89 -12.53
C LEU A 132 -8.04 3.26 -11.85
N ILE A 133 -7.02 3.70 -11.11
CA ILE A 133 -6.99 5.02 -10.48
C ILE A 133 -7.07 6.13 -11.53
N VAL A 134 -6.23 6.07 -12.58
CA VAL A 134 -6.22 7.09 -13.64
C VAL A 134 -7.57 7.16 -14.37
N ARG A 135 -8.17 6.01 -14.71
CA ARG A 135 -9.52 5.96 -15.27
C ARG A 135 -10.57 6.49 -14.30
N GLY A 136 -10.40 6.18 -13.02
CA GLY A 136 -11.29 6.60 -11.96
C GLY A 136 -11.29 8.12 -11.78
N ILE A 137 -10.12 8.75 -11.82
CA ILE A 137 -9.96 10.21 -11.79
C ILE A 137 -10.62 10.83 -13.02
N TYR A 138 -10.38 10.30 -14.23
CA TYR A 138 -10.99 10.81 -15.46
C TYR A 138 -12.54 10.73 -15.45
N ASN A 139 -13.09 9.72 -14.79
CA ASN A 139 -14.53 9.48 -14.69
C ASN A 139 -15.16 9.99 -13.38
N ASP A 140 -14.43 10.75 -12.54
CA ASP A 140 -14.88 11.22 -11.22
C ASP A 140 -15.36 10.11 -10.26
N THR A 141 -14.78 8.90 -10.37
CA THR A 141 -15.08 7.74 -9.51
C THR A 141 -13.93 7.37 -8.56
N PHE A 142 -12.79 8.04 -8.66
CA PHE A 142 -11.70 7.94 -7.68
C PHE A 142 -11.58 9.25 -6.93
N ILE A 143 -11.71 9.19 -5.61
CA ILE A 143 -12.00 10.36 -4.77
C ILE A 143 -10.80 11.29 -4.54
N ASN A 144 -9.57 10.80 -4.72
CA ASN A 144 -8.34 11.57 -4.59
C ASN A 144 -7.73 11.85 -5.98
N PRO A 145 -7.87 13.08 -6.53
CA PRO A 145 -7.35 13.40 -7.85
C PRO A 145 -5.82 13.60 -7.89
N ASN A 146 -5.16 13.70 -6.74
CA ASN A 146 -3.73 14.04 -6.63
C ASN A 146 -2.81 12.80 -6.70
N PHE A 147 -3.19 11.80 -7.48
CA PHE A 147 -2.38 10.62 -7.74
C PHE A 147 -1.19 10.94 -8.64
N GLN A 148 0.01 10.51 -8.25
CA GLN A 148 1.23 10.68 -9.03
C GLN A 148 1.88 9.34 -9.33
N VAL A 149 2.29 9.17 -10.59
CA VAL A 149 3.10 8.02 -11.04
C VAL A 149 4.54 8.47 -11.10
N ASN A 150 5.37 7.99 -10.16
CA ASN A 150 6.80 8.22 -10.23
C ASN A 150 7.49 7.03 -10.94
N ILE A 151 7.85 7.24 -12.20
CA ILE A 151 8.54 6.25 -13.05
C ILE A 151 9.95 5.93 -12.52
N GLU A 152 10.58 6.84 -11.78
CA GLU A 152 11.89 6.58 -11.15
C GLU A 152 11.77 5.66 -9.91
N LEU A 153 10.69 5.77 -9.14
CA LEU A 153 10.40 4.85 -8.02
C LEU A 153 10.17 3.41 -8.52
N LEU A 154 9.52 3.25 -9.67
CA LEU A 154 9.42 1.96 -10.38
C LEU A 154 10.80 1.37 -10.75
N ARG A 155 11.80 2.21 -11.02
CA ARG A 155 13.18 1.75 -11.31
C ARG A 155 13.96 1.34 -10.05
N ILE A 156 13.67 1.95 -8.89
CA ILE A 156 14.35 1.64 -7.62
C ILE A 156 13.92 0.28 -7.08
N ILE A 157 12.61 -0.01 -7.13
CA ILE A 157 12.04 -1.30 -6.71
C ILE A 157 12.66 -2.47 -7.50
N LEU A 158 12.94 -2.30 -8.79
CA LEU A 158 13.60 -3.32 -9.61
C LEU A 158 15.10 -3.47 -9.34
N LYS A 159 15.79 -2.42 -8.86
CA LYS A 159 17.24 -2.44 -8.63
C LYS A 159 17.64 -3.04 -7.29
N LEU A 160 16.77 -3.03 -6.29
CA LEU A 160 17.04 -3.62 -4.97
C LEU A 160 17.16 -5.16 -4.99
N PHE A 161 16.79 -5.82 -6.10
CA PHE A 161 16.84 -7.29 -6.26
C PHE A 161 17.95 -7.80 -7.19
N THR A 162 18.85 -6.94 -7.66
CA THR A 162 19.96 -7.32 -8.55
C THR A 162 21.36 -7.08 -7.98
N MET A 163 21.50 -6.95 -6.67
CA MET A 163 22.80 -6.96 -5.96
C MET A 163 22.83 -8.10 -4.95
#